data_AF-A0A182NEY7-F1
#
_entry.id   AF-A0A182NEY7-F1
#
_cell.length_a   1.000
_cell.length_b   1.000
_cell.length_c   1.000
_cell.angle_alpha   90.00
_cell.angle_beta   90.00
_cell.angle_gamma   90.00
#
_symmetry.space_group_name_H-M   'P 1'
#
loop_
_entity.id
_entity.type
_entity.pdbx_description
1 polymer ?
#
loop_
_entity_poly.entity_id
_entity_poly.type
_entity_poly.pdbx_seq_one_letter_code
_entity_poly.pdbx_strand_id
1 'polypeptide(L)'
;MLFTARSSRRHFEIAFRMFDLNGDGDVDSEEFEKVANLIRQQTSIGNRHRDHANTGNTFKVKKGVNSALTTYFFGPKNDEKLTIEKFLDFQQQLQREILTLEFLRKNPDENGNISEADFAELLLAYAGYPQKKKVKKIKRVKKRFRDHGSGISKEDYLNFFHFLNNINDVDTALTFYHIAGASIDQDTLKHVARTVALVELSSHVIDVVFTIFDENMDGQLSNREFVAVMKNRLLRGLEKPKDTGFVKLMHSILKCAKDTKPVLLDL
;
A
#
# COMPACT_ATOMS: atom_id res chain seq x y z
N MET A 1 11.93 3.85 -5.27
CA MET A 1 11.26 2.53 -5.41
C MET A 1 10.41 2.11 -4.21
N LEU A 2 10.80 2.35 -2.94
CA LEU A 2 9.89 2.05 -1.81
C LEU A 2 8.74 3.07 -1.67
N PHE A 3 8.92 4.30 -2.17
CA PHE A 3 7.89 5.34 -2.19
C PHE A 3 6.81 5.10 -3.27
N THR A 4 7.17 4.50 -4.41
CA THR A 4 6.24 4.20 -5.53
C THR A 4 5.18 3.17 -5.17
N ALA A 5 5.38 2.38 -4.12
CA ALA A 5 4.38 1.44 -3.62
C ALA A 5 3.37 2.07 -2.63
N ARG A 6 3.59 3.30 -2.16
CA ARG A 6 2.87 3.90 -1.01
C ARG A 6 1.82 4.94 -1.40
N SER A 7 2.09 5.77 -2.39
CA SER A 7 1.35 7.03 -2.57
C SER A 7 0.25 6.89 -3.61
N SER A 8 -0.93 7.47 -3.32
CA SER A 8 -2.04 7.50 -4.28
C SER A 8 -1.68 8.33 -5.52
N ARG A 9 -2.36 8.09 -6.65
CA ARG A 9 -2.17 8.83 -7.91
C ARG A 9 -2.10 10.35 -7.68
N ARG A 10 -3.02 10.88 -6.87
CA ARG A 10 -3.08 12.30 -6.50
C ARG A 10 -1.85 12.80 -5.75
N HIS A 11 -1.25 11.99 -4.88
CA HIS A 11 -0.03 12.36 -4.17
C HIS A 11 1.16 12.43 -5.13
N PHE A 12 1.21 11.56 -6.15
CA PHE A 12 2.24 11.64 -7.18
C PHE A 12 2.00 12.79 -8.15
N GLU A 13 0.75 13.11 -8.49
CA GLU A 13 0.41 14.34 -9.24
C GLU A 13 0.87 15.60 -8.51
N ILE A 14 0.62 15.69 -7.20
CA ILE A 14 1.11 16.79 -6.38
C ILE A 14 2.64 16.77 -6.31
N ALA A 15 3.25 15.59 -6.17
CA ALA A 15 4.70 15.46 -6.08
C ALA A 15 5.38 15.87 -7.40
N PHE A 16 4.91 15.39 -8.56
CA PHE A 16 5.40 15.80 -9.88
C PHE A 16 5.28 17.31 -10.08
N ARG A 17 4.13 17.91 -9.72
CA ARG A 17 3.96 19.37 -9.75
C ARG A 17 4.83 20.14 -8.75
N MET A 18 5.30 19.50 -7.68
CA MET A 18 6.29 20.07 -6.76
C MET A 18 7.74 19.85 -7.22
N PHE A 19 7.97 18.94 -8.16
CA PHE A 19 9.29 18.49 -8.62
C PHE A 19 9.70 19.06 -9.97
N ASP A 20 8.71 19.36 -10.80
CA ASP A 20 8.83 20.19 -11.99
C ASP A 20 9.23 21.61 -11.55
N LEU A 21 10.53 21.91 -11.60
CA LEU A 21 11.07 23.19 -11.14
C LEU A 21 10.91 24.29 -12.20
N ASN A 22 10.73 23.88 -13.46
CA ASN A 22 10.64 24.77 -14.61
C ASN A 22 9.18 25.07 -15.02
N GLY A 23 8.21 24.32 -14.49
CA GLY A 23 6.77 24.51 -14.66
C GLY A 23 6.21 23.97 -15.98
N ASP A 24 6.93 23.10 -16.69
CA ASP A 24 6.54 22.59 -18.01
C ASP A 24 5.61 21.36 -17.97
N GLY A 25 5.34 20.82 -16.78
CA GLY A 25 4.47 19.68 -16.54
C GLY A 25 5.17 18.32 -16.59
N ASP A 26 6.44 18.27 -17.00
CA ASP A 26 7.25 17.06 -17.11
C ASP A 26 8.46 17.14 -16.16
N VAL A 27 9.12 16.00 -15.93
CA VAL A 27 10.32 15.94 -15.07
C VAL A 27 11.51 15.50 -15.91
N ASP A 28 12.61 16.25 -15.87
CA ASP A 28 13.86 15.87 -16.52
C ASP A 28 14.73 14.96 -15.64
N SER A 29 15.83 14.44 -16.22
CA SER A 29 16.70 13.50 -15.50
C SER A 29 17.41 14.13 -14.29
N GLU A 30 17.72 15.44 -14.33
CA GLU A 30 18.39 16.14 -13.24
C GLU A 30 17.43 16.44 -12.09
N GLU A 31 16.21 16.86 -12.41
CA GLU A 31 15.11 17.07 -11.46
C GLU A 31 14.77 15.76 -10.76
N PHE A 32 14.64 14.66 -11.51
CA PHE A 32 14.37 13.34 -10.95
C PHE A 32 15.48 12.88 -9.98
N GLU A 33 16.74 13.14 -10.30
CA GLU A 33 17.86 12.78 -9.42
C GLU A 33 17.85 13.60 -8.11
N LYS A 34 17.60 14.91 -8.21
CA LYS A 34 17.46 15.79 -7.02
C LYS A 34 16.36 15.27 -6.09
N VAL A 35 15.23 14.89 -6.66
CA VAL A 35 14.07 14.37 -5.94
C VAL A 35 14.34 13.00 -5.31
N ALA A 36 14.91 12.07 -6.08
CA ALA A 36 15.26 10.74 -5.57
C ALA A 36 16.22 10.83 -4.37
N ASN A 37 17.17 11.77 -4.42
CA ASN A 37 18.09 12.06 -3.32
C ASN A 37 17.35 12.65 -2.10
N LEU A 38 16.44 13.59 -2.29
CA LEU A 38 15.67 14.24 -1.22
C LEU A 38 14.71 13.27 -0.51
N ILE A 39 13.99 12.45 -1.29
CA ILE A 39 13.10 11.40 -0.76
C ILE A 39 13.90 10.35 0.01
N ARG A 40 15.08 9.94 -0.51
CA ARG A 40 15.95 8.98 0.17
C ARG A 40 16.38 9.51 1.55
N GLN A 41 16.74 10.79 1.66
CA GLN A 41 17.08 11.43 2.93
C GLN A 41 15.91 11.44 3.94
N GLN A 42 14.66 11.49 3.47
CA GLN A 42 13.49 11.46 4.33
C GLN A 42 13.04 10.05 4.75
N THR A 43 13.46 8.98 4.04
CA THR A 43 13.16 7.60 4.46
C THR A 43 14.07 7.14 5.59
N SER A 44 13.52 6.41 6.58
CA SER A 44 14.28 5.83 7.70
C SER A 44 15.40 4.88 7.28
N ILE A 45 15.36 4.39 6.03
CA ILE A 45 16.38 3.52 5.43
C ILE A 45 17.55 4.35 4.89
N GLY A 46 17.31 5.54 4.33
CA GLY A 46 18.35 6.41 3.81
C GLY A 46 19.14 7.15 4.89
N ASN A 47 18.50 7.55 6.00
CA ASN A 47 19.17 8.23 7.12
C ASN A 47 20.20 7.35 7.85
N ARG A 48 20.01 6.02 7.85
CA ARG A 48 20.96 5.06 8.46
C ARG A 48 22.13 4.68 7.56
N HIS A 49 22.07 5.04 6.28
CA HIS A 49 23.08 4.68 5.29
C HIS A 49 24.07 5.83 5.01
N ARG A 50 24.27 6.70 6.01
CA ARG A 50 25.13 7.88 5.88
C ARG A 50 26.59 7.61 6.26
N ASP A 51 26.87 6.67 7.19
CA ASP A 51 28.18 6.65 7.87
C ASP A 51 28.89 5.29 7.98
N HIS A 52 28.84 4.43 6.94
CA HIS A 52 29.78 3.31 6.85
C HIS A 52 30.56 3.30 5.53
N ALA A 53 31.58 4.16 5.47
CA ALA A 53 32.59 4.14 4.40
C ALA A 53 33.51 2.90 4.44
N ASN A 54 33.48 2.11 5.53
CA ASN A 54 34.40 0.98 5.77
C ASN A 54 33.87 -0.41 5.41
N THR A 55 32.64 -0.54 4.91
CA THR A 55 32.16 -1.80 4.35
C THR A 55 31.98 -1.56 2.86
N GLY A 56 32.80 -2.20 2.02
CA GLY A 56 32.96 -1.98 0.57
C GLY A 56 31.69 -2.04 -0.30
N ASN A 57 30.51 -2.10 0.29
CA ASN A 57 29.24 -1.80 -0.36
C ASN A 57 29.03 -0.27 -0.46
N THR A 58 30.00 0.43 -1.04
CA THR A 58 29.73 1.78 -1.54
C THR A 58 28.80 1.61 -2.73
N PHE A 59 27.49 1.66 -2.48
CA PHE A 59 26.52 2.04 -3.50
C PHE A 59 26.86 3.49 -3.86
N LYS A 60 27.93 3.68 -4.65
CA LYS A 60 28.39 4.98 -5.12
C LYS A 60 27.28 5.52 -6.00
N VAL A 61 26.41 6.31 -5.38
CA VAL A 61 25.52 7.30 -6.02
C VAL A 61 26.37 8.42 -6.64
N LYS A 62 27.42 8.06 -7.38
CA LYS A 62 28.14 8.97 -8.29
C LYS A 62 27.74 8.70 -9.74
N LYS A 63 26.94 7.66 -9.98
CA LYS A 63 26.15 7.49 -11.19
C LYS A 63 24.71 7.33 -10.69
N GLY A 64 23.82 8.18 -11.18
CA GLY A 64 22.47 8.36 -10.67
C GLY A 64 21.66 7.07 -10.52
N VAL A 65 20.51 7.22 -9.85
CA VAL A 65 19.43 6.23 -9.70
C VAL A 65 19.55 5.08 -10.71
N ASN A 66 19.97 3.89 -10.28
CA ASN A 66 20.12 2.65 -11.10
C ASN A 66 20.00 2.86 -12.62
N SER A 67 21.12 2.86 -13.35
CA SER A 67 21.25 3.05 -14.83
C SER A 67 20.06 2.54 -15.67
N ALA A 68 19.45 1.40 -15.31
CA ALA A 68 18.29 0.85 -16.00
C ALA A 68 17.00 1.68 -15.88
N LEU A 69 16.70 2.28 -14.73
CA LEU A 69 15.50 3.12 -14.53
C LEU A 69 15.65 4.48 -15.19
N THR A 70 16.84 5.08 -15.12
CA THR A 70 17.12 6.32 -15.84
C THR A 70 17.03 6.09 -17.35
N THR A 71 17.59 4.99 -17.86
CA THR A 71 17.46 4.63 -19.28
C THR A 71 16.00 4.35 -19.67
N TYR A 72 15.20 3.73 -18.80
CA TYR A 72 13.79 3.45 -19.08
C TYR A 72 12.93 4.74 -19.13
N PHE A 73 13.18 5.68 -18.22
CA PHE A 73 12.40 6.92 -18.15
C PHE A 73 12.87 7.98 -19.14
N PHE A 74 14.18 8.14 -19.31
CA PHE A 74 14.81 9.25 -20.04
C PHE A 74 15.54 8.81 -21.33
N GLY A 75 15.45 7.54 -21.70
CA GLY A 75 16.10 6.99 -22.88
C GLY A 75 17.62 6.76 -22.70
N PRO A 76 18.29 6.15 -23.69
CA PRO A 76 19.73 5.83 -23.61
C PRO A 76 20.63 7.06 -23.51
N LYS A 77 20.14 8.22 -23.95
CA LYS A 77 20.85 9.50 -23.95
C LYS A 77 20.43 10.44 -22.81
N ASN A 78 19.47 10.04 -21.97
CA ASN A 78 18.88 10.87 -20.90
C ASN A 78 18.30 12.22 -21.39
N ASP A 79 17.79 12.25 -22.63
CA ASP A 79 17.24 13.44 -23.29
C ASP A 79 15.70 13.43 -23.37
N GLU A 80 15.06 12.29 -23.11
CA GLU A 80 13.61 12.23 -23.00
C GLU A 80 13.14 12.82 -21.67
N LYS A 81 11.91 13.34 -21.63
CA LYS A 81 11.27 13.80 -20.40
C LYS A 81 10.33 12.76 -19.84
N LEU A 82 10.23 12.70 -18.52
CA LEU A 82 9.31 11.81 -17.82
C LEU A 82 7.97 12.52 -17.61
N THR A 83 6.97 12.12 -18.39
CA THR A 83 5.59 12.56 -18.16
C THR A 83 5.00 11.87 -16.94
N ILE A 84 4.04 12.54 -16.31
CA ILE A 84 3.32 11.95 -15.18
C ILE A 84 2.56 10.67 -15.57
N GLU A 85 2.00 10.62 -16.76
CA GLU A 85 1.26 9.46 -17.27
C GLU A 85 2.17 8.24 -17.39
N LYS A 86 3.36 8.41 -17.98
CA LYS A 86 4.38 7.35 -18.10
C LYS A 86 4.79 6.84 -16.72
N PHE A 87 4.91 7.73 -15.73
CA PHE A 87 5.26 7.34 -14.36
C PHE A 87 4.13 6.59 -13.64
N LEU A 88 2.88 7.04 -13.79
CA LEU A 88 1.71 6.38 -13.20
C LEU A 88 1.50 4.98 -13.79
N ASP A 89 1.67 4.83 -15.10
CA ASP A 89 1.65 3.53 -15.78
C ASP A 89 2.75 2.61 -15.26
N PHE A 90 3.99 3.12 -15.16
CA PHE A 90 5.09 2.36 -14.58
C PHE A 90 4.78 1.90 -13.14
N GLN A 91 4.21 2.79 -12.32
CA GLN A 91 3.82 2.44 -10.96
C GLN A 91 2.76 1.33 -10.95
N GLN A 92 1.73 1.44 -11.77
CA GLN A 92 0.66 0.45 -11.85
C GLN A 92 1.21 -0.91 -12.30
N GLN A 93 2.07 -0.92 -13.32
CA GLN A 93 2.75 -2.13 -13.79
C GLN A 93 3.61 -2.74 -12.70
N LEU A 94 4.46 -1.94 -12.03
CA LEU A 94 5.31 -2.42 -10.94
C LEU A 94 4.49 -3.02 -9.79
N GLN A 95 3.39 -2.37 -9.40
CA GLN A 95 2.51 -2.90 -8.37
C GLN A 95 1.88 -4.23 -8.80
N ARG A 96 1.38 -4.31 -10.04
CA ARG A 96 0.81 -5.54 -10.62
C ARG A 96 1.82 -6.67 -10.69
N GLU A 97 3.06 -6.38 -11.06
CA GLU A 97 4.15 -7.37 -11.12
C GLU A 97 4.52 -7.87 -9.72
N ILE A 98 4.64 -6.98 -8.72
CA ILE A 98 4.89 -7.40 -7.34
C ILE A 98 3.78 -8.31 -6.84
N LEU A 99 2.51 -7.95 -7.09
CA LEU A 99 1.37 -8.78 -6.72
C LEU A 99 1.38 -10.13 -7.44
N THR A 100 1.72 -10.14 -8.72
CA THR A 100 1.88 -11.36 -9.51
C THR A 100 2.96 -12.26 -8.93
N LEU A 101 4.12 -11.71 -8.57
CA LEU A 101 5.21 -12.48 -7.95
C LEU A 101 4.81 -13.02 -6.58
N GLU A 102 4.10 -12.25 -5.76
CA GLU A 102 3.55 -12.70 -4.48
C GLU A 102 2.58 -13.89 -4.66
N PHE A 103 1.74 -13.84 -5.69
CA PHE A 103 0.83 -14.93 -6.06
C PHE A 103 1.59 -16.16 -6.53
N LEU A 104 2.53 -16.01 -7.46
CA LEU A 104 3.31 -17.13 -8.00
C LEU A 104 4.16 -17.82 -6.92
N ARG A 105 4.64 -17.08 -5.93
CA ARG A 105 5.39 -17.63 -4.79
C ARG A 105 4.57 -18.60 -3.93
N LYS A 106 3.24 -18.58 -4.06
CA LYS A 106 2.35 -19.55 -3.42
C LYS A 106 2.28 -20.90 -4.13
N ASN A 107 2.99 -21.06 -5.25
CA ASN A 107 2.96 -22.25 -6.10
C ASN A 107 1.52 -22.63 -6.48
N PRO A 108 0.89 -21.84 -7.38
CA PRO A 108 -0.44 -22.17 -7.88
C PRO A 108 -0.49 -23.59 -8.44
N ASP A 109 -1.67 -24.21 -8.37
CA ASP A 109 -1.91 -25.55 -8.89
C ASP A 109 -1.87 -25.62 -10.43
N GLU A 110 -2.15 -26.80 -11.00
CA GLU A 110 -2.18 -27.03 -12.45
C GLU A 110 -3.18 -26.13 -13.19
N ASN A 111 -4.23 -25.66 -12.50
CA ASN A 111 -5.22 -24.73 -13.03
C ASN A 111 -4.83 -23.26 -12.83
N GLY A 112 -3.66 -22.98 -12.25
CA GLY A 112 -3.17 -21.64 -11.97
C GLY A 112 -3.84 -20.98 -10.75
N ASN A 113 -4.48 -21.76 -9.88
CA ASN A 113 -5.18 -21.27 -8.69
C ASN A 113 -4.36 -21.48 -7.42
N ILE A 114 -4.49 -20.56 -6.46
CA ILE A 114 -3.96 -20.73 -5.10
C ILE A 114 -5.07 -21.18 -4.15
N SER A 115 -4.71 -21.84 -3.05
CA SER A 115 -5.69 -22.20 -2.02
C SER A 115 -6.28 -20.95 -1.35
N GLU A 116 -7.51 -21.05 -0.83
CA GLU A 116 -8.16 -19.98 -0.06
C GLU A 116 -7.33 -19.62 1.19
N ALA A 117 -6.64 -20.60 1.76
CA ALA A 117 -5.74 -20.39 2.89
C ALA A 117 -4.50 -19.57 2.50
N ASP A 118 -3.93 -19.81 1.32
CA ASP A 118 -2.81 -19.02 0.79
C ASP A 118 -3.26 -17.60 0.44
N PHE A 119 -4.45 -17.46 -0.15
CA PHE A 119 -5.06 -16.15 -0.36
C PHE A 119 -5.25 -15.39 0.96
N ALA A 120 -5.77 -16.06 2.00
CA ALA A 120 -5.91 -15.47 3.33
C ALA A 120 -4.55 -15.06 3.93
N GLU A 121 -3.49 -15.84 3.71
CA GLU A 121 -2.15 -15.48 4.17
C GLU A 121 -1.61 -14.23 3.45
N LEU A 122 -1.76 -14.15 2.12
CA LEU A 122 -1.39 -12.98 1.33
C LEU A 122 -2.16 -11.72 1.77
N LEU A 123 -3.45 -11.87 2.11
CA LEU A 123 -4.25 -10.77 2.64
C LEU A 123 -3.78 -10.34 4.03
N LEU A 124 -3.50 -11.30 4.92
CA LEU A 124 -3.17 -11.03 6.33
C LEU A 124 -1.69 -10.66 6.55
N ALA A 125 -0.81 -10.84 5.56
CA ALA A 125 0.62 -10.53 5.67
C ALA A 125 0.89 -9.13 6.24
N TYR A 126 0.17 -8.12 5.73
CA TYR A 126 0.34 -6.70 6.11
C TYR A 126 -0.81 -6.12 6.93
N ALA A 127 -1.80 -6.94 7.32
CA ALA A 127 -2.98 -6.54 8.08
C ALA A 127 -2.71 -6.02 9.52
N GLY A 128 -1.44 -5.95 9.96
CA GLY A 128 -1.08 -5.47 11.30
C GLY A 128 -1.48 -6.40 12.48
N TYR A 129 -2.09 -7.55 12.21
CA TYR A 129 -2.53 -8.47 13.26
C TYR A 129 -1.38 -9.18 13.99
N PRO A 130 -1.56 -9.52 15.28
CA PRO A 130 -0.68 -10.45 15.98
C PRO A 130 -0.66 -11.83 15.30
N GLN A 131 0.47 -12.51 15.33
CA GLN A 131 0.64 -13.82 14.66
C GLN A 131 -0.41 -14.86 15.12
N LYS A 132 -0.74 -14.89 16.42
CA LYS A 132 -1.79 -15.76 16.96
C LYS A 132 -3.16 -15.53 16.29
N LYS A 133 -3.52 -14.27 16.01
CA LYS A 133 -4.80 -13.91 15.38
C LYS A 133 -4.79 -14.29 13.89
N LYS A 134 -3.67 -14.10 13.18
CA LYS A 134 -3.49 -14.54 11.79
C LYS A 134 -3.66 -16.05 11.64
N VAL A 135 -2.97 -16.84 12.46
CA VAL A 135 -3.05 -18.30 12.44
C VAL A 135 -4.48 -18.79 12.69
N LYS A 136 -5.22 -18.17 13.64
CA LYS A 136 -6.64 -18.51 13.88
C LYS A 136 -7.52 -18.24 12.66
N LYS A 137 -7.36 -17.09 11.99
CA LYS A 137 -8.11 -16.75 10.77
C LYS A 137 -7.80 -17.75 9.64
N ILE A 138 -6.52 -18.05 9.40
CA ILE A 138 -6.11 -19.03 8.37
C ILE A 138 -6.68 -20.42 8.66
N LYS A 139 -6.65 -20.88 9.92
CA LYS A 139 -7.23 -22.18 10.30
C LYS A 139 -8.74 -22.26 10.04
N ARG A 140 -9.46 -21.16 10.28
CA ARG A 140 -10.89 -21.07 10.00
C ARG A 140 -11.17 -21.17 8.49
N VAL A 141 -10.40 -20.47 7.66
CA VAL A 141 -10.50 -20.59 6.20
C VAL A 141 -10.24 -22.03 5.75
N LYS A 142 -9.14 -22.64 6.23
CA LYS A 142 -8.83 -24.06 5.94
C LYS A 142 -9.96 -25.02 6.34
N LYS A 143 -10.63 -24.76 7.46
CA LYS A 143 -11.74 -25.60 7.93
C LYS A 143 -12.99 -25.42 7.05
N ARG A 144 -13.32 -24.18 6.68
CA ARG A 144 -14.51 -23.90 5.87
C ARG A 144 -14.38 -24.46 4.47
N PHE A 145 -13.26 -24.22 3.80
CA PHE A 145 -13.05 -24.61 2.39
C PHE A 145 -12.38 -25.97 2.21
N ARG A 146 -12.37 -26.84 3.23
CA ARG A 146 -11.69 -28.14 3.16
C ARG A 146 -12.25 -29.05 2.06
N ASP A 147 -13.58 -29.10 1.96
CA ASP A 147 -14.29 -30.08 1.13
C ASP A 147 -14.87 -29.47 -0.16
N HIS A 148 -14.89 -28.14 -0.27
CA HIS A 148 -15.47 -27.40 -1.40
C HIS A 148 -14.60 -26.23 -1.87
N GLY A 149 -13.29 -26.25 -1.59
CA GLY A 149 -12.35 -25.23 -2.07
C GLY A 149 -12.17 -25.35 -3.58
N SER A 150 -12.51 -24.30 -4.33
CA SER A 150 -12.28 -24.20 -5.77
C SER A 150 -10.96 -23.49 -6.11
N GLY A 151 -10.29 -22.94 -5.10
CA GLY A 151 -9.11 -22.10 -5.27
C GLY A 151 -9.47 -20.68 -5.74
N ILE A 152 -8.46 -19.82 -5.73
CA ILE A 152 -8.54 -18.42 -6.14
C ILE A 152 -7.63 -18.21 -7.35
N SER A 153 -8.22 -17.73 -8.44
CA SER A 153 -7.47 -17.44 -9.67
C SER A 153 -6.58 -16.22 -9.53
N LYS A 154 -5.58 -16.10 -10.40
CA LYS A 154 -4.73 -14.92 -10.46
C LYS A 154 -5.54 -13.65 -10.78
N GLU A 155 -6.55 -13.77 -11.63
CA GLU A 155 -7.41 -12.65 -12.01
C GLU A 155 -8.25 -12.17 -10.82
N ASP A 156 -8.93 -13.10 -10.13
CA ASP A 156 -9.67 -12.82 -8.90
C ASP A 156 -8.79 -12.15 -7.84
N TYR A 157 -7.57 -12.65 -7.67
CA TYR A 157 -6.57 -12.06 -6.77
C TYR A 157 -6.24 -10.62 -7.16
N LEU A 158 -5.93 -10.35 -8.43
CA LEU A 158 -5.59 -9.01 -8.89
C LEU A 158 -6.78 -8.05 -8.81
N ASN A 159 -7.98 -8.51 -9.17
CA ASN A 159 -9.22 -7.75 -9.08
C ASN A 159 -9.53 -7.34 -7.64
N PHE A 160 -9.39 -8.27 -6.69
CA PHE A 160 -9.57 -7.94 -5.28
C PHE A 160 -8.58 -6.88 -4.80
N PHE A 161 -7.33 -6.92 -5.26
CA PHE A 161 -6.34 -5.90 -4.88
C PHE A 161 -6.58 -4.56 -5.59
N HIS A 162 -7.12 -4.57 -6.81
CA HIS A 162 -7.60 -3.35 -7.45
C HIS A 162 -8.73 -2.71 -6.65
N PHE A 163 -9.68 -3.51 -6.15
CA PHE A 163 -10.69 -3.06 -5.20
C PHE A 163 -10.06 -2.45 -3.95
N LEU A 164 -9.05 -3.11 -3.35
CA LEU A 164 -8.34 -2.56 -2.19
C LEU A 164 -7.60 -1.25 -2.49
N ASN A 165 -7.04 -1.05 -3.67
CA ASN A 165 -6.37 0.22 -4.01
C ASN A 165 -7.33 1.42 -3.90
N ASN A 166 -8.64 1.19 -4.01
CA ASN A 166 -9.70 2.18 -3.88
C ASN A 166 -10.38 2.15 -2.49
N ILE A 167 -9.73 1.62 -1.44
CA ILE A 167 -10.38 1.41 -0.13
C ILE A 167 -10.93 2.69 0.52
N ASN A 168 -10.38 3.86 0.20
CA ASN A 168 -10.85 5.13 0.78
C ASN A 168 -12.22 5.52 0.24
N ASP A 169 -12.44 5.31 -1.07
CA ASP A 169 -13.71 5.57 -1.71
C ASP A 169 -14.72 4.50 -1.32
N VAL A 170 -14.27 3.24 -1.23
CA VAL A 170 -15.06 2.12 -0.69
C VAL A 170 -15.50 2.39 0.76
N ASP A 171 -14.61 2.87 1.63
CA ASP A 171 -14.94 3.22 3.03
C ASP A 171 -16.02 4.30 3.10
N THR A 172 -15.92 5.31 2.23
CA THR A 172 -16.92 6.37 2.12
C THR A 172 -18.27 5.79 1.73
N ALA A 173 -18.31 4.91 0.72
CA ALA A 173 -19.54 4.25 0.29
C ALA A 173 -20.13 3.35 1.39
N LEU A 174 -19.32 2.51 2.04
CA LEU A 174 -19.75 1.66 3.15
C LEU A 174 -20.27 2.47 4.33
N THR A 175 -19.70 3.66 4.58
CA THR A 175 -20.20 4.59 5.60
C THR A 175 -21.60 5.10 5.24
N PHE A 176 -21.91 5.37 3.97
CA PHE A 176 -23.27 5.73 3.56
C PHE A 176 -24.28 4.61 3.78
N TYR A 177 -23.92 3.35 3.47
CA TYR A 177 -24.76 2.19 3.80
C TYR A 177 -25.02 2.09 5.30
N HIS A 178 -23.99 2.28 6.13
CA HIS A 178 -24.13 2.25 7.58
C HIS A 178 -25.04 3.36 8.12
N ILE A 179 -24.90 4.59 7.61
CA ILE A 179 -25.77 5.73 7.98
C ILE A 179 -27.22 5.46 7.59
N ALA A 180 -27.46 4.80 6.46
CA ALA A 180 -28.79 4.38 6.01
C ALA A 180 -29.38 3.20 6.82
N GLY A 181 -28.65 2.69 7.81
CA GLY A 181 -29.08 1.54 8.63
C GLY A 181 -28.97 0.20 7.90
N ALA A 182 -28.28 0.14 6.76
CA ALA A 182 -28.06 -1.10 6.03
C ALA A 182 -26.86 -1.88 6.59
N SER A 183 -26.99 -3.21 6.63
CA SER A 183 -25.89 -4.11 6.93
C SER A 183 -24.94 -4.24 5.74
N ILE A 184 -23.65 -4.44 6.03
CA ILE A 184 -22.64 -4.70 4.99
C ILE A 184 -22.54 -6.22 4.81
N ASP A 185 -23.46 -6.78 4.03
CA ASP A 185 -23.48 -8.18 3.64
C ASP A 185 -22.69 -8.43 2.33
N GLN A 186 -22.66 -9.68 1.87
CA GLN A 186 -21.90 -10.08 0.68
C GLN A 186 -22.38 -9.35 -0.59
N ASP A 187 -23.70 -9.19 -0.74
CA ASP A 187 -24.30 -8.52 -1.90
C ASP A 187 -23.99 -7.02 -1.90
N THR A 188 -24.03 -6.39 -0.72
CA THR A 188 -23.63 -5.00 -0.55
C THR A 188 -22.16 -4.80 -0.92
N LEU A 189 -21.25 -5.67 -0.44
CA LEU A 189 -19.84 -5.56 -0.79
C LEU A 189 -19.61 -5.76 -2.30
N LYS A 190 -20.33 -6.72 -2.92
CA LYS A 190 -20.28 -6.96 -4.37
C LYS A 190 -20.76 -5.74 -5.16
N HIS A 191 -21.86 -5.13 -4.72
CA HIS A 191 -22.40 -3.94 -5.34
C HIS A 191 -21.43 -2.76 -5.22
N VAL A 192 -20.88 -2.52 -4.04
CA VAL A 192 -19.88 -1.45 -3.81
C VAL A 192 -18.63 -1.67 -4.67
N ALA A 193 -18.14 -2.90 -4.80
CA ALA A 193 -17.00 -3.19 -5.65
C ALA A 193 -17.26 -2.85 -7.12
N ARG A 194 -18.46 -3.18 -7.63
CA ARG A 194 -18.86 -2.87 -9.01
C ARG A 194 -19.07 -1.37 -9.23
N THR A 195 -19.74 -0.68 -8.31
CA THR A 195 -20.15 0.72 -8.50
C THR A 195 -19.02 1.71 -8.19
N VAL A 196 -18.21 1.45 -7.16
CA VAL A 196 -17.20 2.39 -6.66
C VAL A 196 -15.82 2.07 -7.21
N ALA A 197 -15.41 0.79 -7.16
CA ALA A 197 -14.09 0.39 -7.63
C ALA A 197 -14.08 -0.03 -9.11
N LEU A 198 -15.25 -0.14 -9.75
CA LEU A 198 -15.42 -0.61 -11.13
C LEU A 198 -14.78 -1.99 -11.36
N VAL A 199 -14.89 -2.87 -10.35
CA VAL A 199 -14.37 -4.25 -10.41
C VAL A 199 -15.48 -5.24 -10.13
N GLU A 200 -15.53 -6.30 -10.93
CA GLU A 200 -16.36 -7.46 -10.63
C GLU A 200 -15.60 -8.44 -9.75
N LEU A 201 -16.08 -8.60 -8.51
CA LEU A 201 -15.57 -9.62 -7.60
C LEU A 201 -16.43 -10.88 -7.72
N SER A 202 -15.79 -12.04 -7.86
CA SER A 202 -16.48 -13.32 -7.85
C SER A 202 -17.10 -13.58 -6.47
N SER A 203 -18.25 -14.26 -6.46
CA SER A 203 -18.93 -14.60 -5.20
C SER A 203 -18.04 -15.46 -4.29
N HIS A 204 -17.18 -16.31 -4.87
CA HIS A 204 -16.22 -17.12 -4.12
C HIS A 204 -15.20 -16.27 -3.37
N VAL A 205 -14.59 -15.27 -4.02
CA VAL A 205 -13.66 -14.35 -3.36
C VAL A 205 -14.33 -13.62 -2.20
N ILE A 206 -15.56 -13.15 -2.41
CA ILE A 206 -16.34 -12.47 -1.36
C ILE A 206 -16.58 -13.42 -0.18
N ASP A 207 -16.97 -14.66 -0.42
CA ASP A 207 -17.20 -15.62 0.66
C ASP A 207 -15.93 -15.92 1.47
N VAL A 208 -14.78 -16.02 0.81
CA VAL A 208 -13.49 -16.18 1.48
C VAL A 208 -13.15 -14.94 2.31
N VAL A 209 -13.39 -13.73 1.78
CA VAL A 209 -13.15 -12.46 2.50
C VAL A 209 -14.02 -12.37 3.75
N PHE A 210 -15.32 -12.68 3.65
CA PHE A 210 -16.22 -12.74 4.81
C PHE A 210 -15.72 -13.76 5.83
N THR A 211 -15.33 -14.95 5.38
CA THR A 211 -14.77 -15.99 6.27
C THR A 211 -13.52 -15.51 7.04
N ILE A 212 -12.71 -14.63 6.46
CA ILE A 212 -11.52 -14.07 7.11
C ILE A 212 -11.92 -12.99 8.14
N PHE A 213 -12.81 -12.06 7.78
CA PHE A 213 -13.01 -10.81 8.51
C PHE A 213 -14.22 -10.80 9.44
N ASP A 214 -15.30 -11.51 9.13
CA ASP A 214 -16.49 -11.65 10.00
C ASP A 214 -16.09 -12.44 11.26
N GLU A 215 -15.86 -11.78 12.41
CA GLU A 215 -15.38 -12.45 13.63
C GLU A 215 -16.50 -13.04 14.47
N ASN A 216 -17.68 -12.44 14.43
CA ASN A 216 -18.88 -12.84 15.17
C ASN A 216 -19.78 -13.81 14.40
N MET A 217 -19.49 -14.08 13.13
CA MET A 217 -20.24 -14.97 12.24
C MET A 217 -21.70 -14.53 12.07
N ASP A 218 -21.94 -13.22 12.04
CA ASP A 218 -23.28 -12.66 11.82
C ASP A 218 -23.62 -12.47 10.34
N GLY A 219 -22.68 -12.79 9.44
CA GLY A 219 -22.84 -12.63 8.00
C GLY A 219 -22.67 -11.18 7.52
N GLN A 220 -22.18 -10.29 8.39
CA GLN A 220 -21.99 -8.88 8.11
C GLN A 220 -20.53 -8.48 8.37
N LEU A 221 -20.04 -7.49 7.64
CA LEU A 221 -18.71 -6.93 7.88
C LEU A 221 -18.83 -5.57 8.57
N SER A 222 -18.34 -5.46 9.80
CA SER A 222 -18.21 -4.14 10.40
C SER A 222 -17.03 -3.36 9.78
N ASN A 223 -17.13 -2.03 9.80
CA ASN A 223 -16.05 -1.13 9.35
C ASN A 223 -14.72 -1.44 10.09
N ARG A 224 -14.81 -1.78 11.39
CA ARG A 224 -13.66 -2.15 12.23
C ARG A 224 -13.01 -3.47 11.83
N GLU A 225 -13.81 -4.45 11.39
CA GLU A 225 -13.31 -5.78 10.99
C GLU A 225 -12.64 -5.76 9.62
N PHE A 226 -13.17 -4.97 8.70
CA PHE A 226 -12.73 -4.98 7.31
C PHE A 226 -11.89 -3.75 6.96
N VAL A 227 -12.48 -2.55 6.98
CA VAL A 227 -11.86 -1.33 6.45
C VAL A 227 -10.58 -0.96 7.20
N ALA A 228 -10.62 -0.94 8.53
CA ALA A 228 -9.45 -0.58 9.34
C ALA A 228 -8.25 -1.49 9.06
N VAL A 229 -8.51 -2.76 8.78
CA VAL A 229 -7.50 -3.77 8.50
C VAL A 229 -6.95 -3.61 7.08
N MET A 230 -7.82 -3.35 6.12
CA MET A 230 -7.44 -3.14 4.72
C MET A 230 -6.66 -1.85 4.50
N LYS A 231 -6.99 -0.78 5.23
CA LYS A 231 -6.18 0.46 5.23
C LYS A 231 -4.75 0.18 5.70
N ASN A 232 -4.59 -0.44 6.87
CA ASN A 232 -3.26 -0.83 7.40
C ASN A 232 -2.47 -1.72 6.42
N ARG A 233 -3.18 -2.58 5.68
CA ARG A 233 -2.59 -3.49 4.70
C ARG A 233 -2.05 -2.77 3.47
N LEU A 234 -2.79 -1.82 2.89
CA LEU A 234 -2.32 -1.03 1.74
C LEU A 234 -1.00 -0.33 2.03
N LEU A 235 -0.81 0.04 3.29
CA LEU A 235 0.39 0.71 3.76
C LEU A 235 1.58 -0.25 3.95
N ARG A 236 1.40 -1.56 3.71
CA ARG A 236 2.41 -2.62 3.76
C ARG A 236 3.24 -2.63 5.05
N GLY A 237 2.66 -2.15 6.16
CA GLY A 237 3.37 -2.02 7.46
C GLY A 237 4.45 -0.93 7.49
N LEU A 238 4.46 0.00 6.52
CA LEU A 238 5.45 1.06 6.39
C LEU A 238 5.06 2.37 7.11
N GLU A 239 3.89 2.43 7.74
CA GLU A 239 3.46 3.59 8.55
C GLU A 239 4.22 3.75 9.85
N LYS A 240 4.72 2.64 10.42
CA LYS A 240 5.46 2.73 11.68
C LYS A 240 6.82 3.34 11.39
N PRO A 241 7.15 4.54 11.91
CA PRO A 241 8.51 5.04 11.81
C PRO A 241 9.44 3.98 12.41
N LYS A 242 10.49 3.60 11.67
CA LYS A 242 11.53 2.69 12.17
C LYS A 242 12.44 3.37 13.21
N ASP A 243 12.22 4.65 13.46
CA ASP A 243 12.88 5.43 14.49
C ASP A 243 12.23 5.17 15.84
N THR A 244 13.05 5.09 16.89
CA THR A 244 12.60 5.11 18.28
C THR A 244 11.81 6.41 18.49
N GLY A 245 10.47 6.30 18.49
CA GLY A 245 9.53 7.43 18.61
C GLY A 245 9.74 8.31 19.84
N PHE A 246 10.59 7.87 20.77
CA PHE A 246 11.09 8.61 21.92
C PHE A 246 11.77 9.95 21.55
N VAL A 247 12.59 10.00 20.50
CA VAL A 247 13.28 11.26 20.12
C VAL A 247 12.29 12.28 19.56
N LYS A 248 11.32 11.83 18.76
CA LYS A 248 10.22 12.67 18.27
C LYS A 248 9.32 13.13 19.41
N LEU A 249 9.01 12.25 20.37
CA LEU A 249 8.23 12.58 21.56
C LEU A 249 8.95 13.65 22.40
N MET A 250 10.24 13.49 22.68
CA MET A 250 11.02 14.48 23.45
C MET A 250 11.14 15.81 22.70
N HIS A 251 11.33 15.79 21.38
CA HIS A 251 11.34 17.00 20.56
C HIS A 251 9.97 17.68 20.54
N SER A 252 8.87 16.93 20.47
CA SER A 252 7.51 17.46 20.55
C SER A 252 7.22 18.05 21.93
N ILE A 253 7.66 17.40 23.01
CA ILE A 253 7.53 17.93 24.38
C ILE A 253 8.34 19.22 24.55
N LEU A 254 9.59 19.25 24.07
CA LEU A 254 10.44 20.45 24.09
C LEU A 254 9.86 21.59 23.25
N LYS A 255 9.26 21.28 22.10
CA LYS A 255 8.61 22.29 21.24
C LYS A 255 7.36 22.85 21.90
N CYS A 256 6.49 21.98 22.43
CA CYS A 256 5.31 22.41 23.19
C CYS A 256 5.70 23.22 24.43
N ALA A 257 6.75 22.84 25.15
CA ALA A 257 7.27 23.56 26.32
C ALA A 257 7.87 24.93 25.96
N LYS A 258 8.38 25.09 24.74
CA LYS A 258 8.90 26.36 24.23
C LYS A 258 7.78 27.30 23.78
N ASP A 259 6.68 26.74 23.28
CA ASP A 259 5.48 27.47 22.86
C ASP A 259 4.57 27.82 24.05
N THR A 260 4.64 27.10 25.19
CA THR A 260 3.98 27.46 26.46
C THR A 260 4.78 28.42 27.34
N LYS A 261 5.50 29.39 26.74
CA LYS A 261 5.93 30.54 27.53
C LYS A 261 4.69 31.36 27.93
N PRO A 262 4.44 31.59 29.23
CA PRO A 262 3.29 32.34 29.67
C PRO A 262 3.43 33.80 29.24
N VAL A 263 2.32 34.37 28.78
CA VAL A 263 2.08 35.81 28.74
C VAL A 263 2.06 36.29 30.19
N LEU A 264 3.23 36.58 30.74
CA LEU A 264 3.40 37.19 32.06
C LEU A 264 4.69 38.01 32.00
N LEU A 265 4.57 39.22 31.47
CA LEU A 265 5.32 40.43 31.80
C LEU A 265 4.77 41.53 30.88
N ASP A 266 3.63 42.11 31.28
CA ASP A 266 3.24 43.48 30.95
C ASP A 266 2.31 43.95 32.09
N LEU A 267 2.94 44.47 33.15
CA LEU A 267 2.38 45.34 34.17
C LEU A 267 3.52 46.26 34.63
#